data_AF-A0A485CBH7-F1
#
_entry.id   AF-A0A485CBH7-F1
#
_cell.length_a   1.000
_cell.length_b   1.000
_cell.length_c   1.000
_cell.angle_alpha   90.00
_cell.angle_beta   90.00
_cell.angle_gamma   90.00
#
_symmetry.space_group_name_H-M   'P 1'
#
loop_
_entity.id
_entity.type
_entity.pdbx_description
1 polymer ?
#
loop_
_entity_poly.entity_id
_entity_poly.type
_entity_poly.pdbx_seq_one_letter_code
_entity_poly.pdbx_strand_id
1 'polypeptide(L)' 'MKRDYGGVGTIALRASALLKAMSQDIEDQRKEFNQTEYYQTFTRNAVAKLPKLSRRIVEQAIKEMEDDGYQFNKKQVGNV' A
#
# COMPACT_ATOMS: atom_id res chain seq x y z
N MET A 1 -47.81 -18.88 -13.13
CA MET A 1 -46.81 -17.97 -12.54
C MET A 1 -46.18 -17.15 -13.66
N LYS A 2 -46.26 -15.81 -13.57
CA LYS A 2 -45.85 -14.87 -14.63
C LYS A 2 -44.33 -14.92 -14.84
N ARG A 3 -43.91 -14.94 -16.10
CA ARG A 3 -42.54 -15.20 -16.59
C ARG A 3 -41.41 -14.41 -15.89
N ASP A 4 -41.71 -13.27 -15.29
CA ASP A 4 -40.70 -12.37 -14.71
C ASP A 4 -40.42 -12.58 -13.20
N TYR A 5 -41.26 -13.32 -12.47
CA TYR A 5 -41.03 -13.57 -11.03
C TYR A 5 -39.98 -14.65 -10.75
N GLY A 6 -39.74 -15.57 -11.69
CA GLY A 6 -38.70 -16.59 -11.56
C GLY A 6 -37.27 -16.03 -11.64
N GLY A 7 -37.08 -14.95 -12.42
CA GLY A 7 -35.79 -14.27 -12.56
C GLY A 7 -35.38 -13.50 -11.30
N VAL A 8 -36.34 -13.02 -10.51
CA VAL A 8 -36.07 -12.32 -9.24
C VAL A 8 -35.38 -13.23 -8.24
N GLY A 9 -35.77 -14.51 -8.16
CA GLY A 9 -35.09 -15.50 -7.31
C GLY A 9 -33.65 -15.76 -7.75
N THR A 10 -33.41 -15.86 -9.07
CA THR A 10 -32.06 -16.02 -9.62
C THR A 10 -31.19 -14.79 -9.36
N ILE A 11 -31.75 -13.58 -9.47
CA ILE A 11 -31.06 -12.32 -9.17
C ILE A 11 -30.74 -12.24 -7.67
N ALA A 12 -31.68 -12.61 -6.79
CA ALA A 12 -31.48 -12.62 -5.35
C ALA A 12 -30.36 -13.58 -4.92
N LEU A 13 -30.30 -14.77 -5.53
CA LEU A 13 -29.21 -15.73 -5.28
C LEU A 13 -27.85 -15.16 -5.70
N ARG A 14 -27.78 -14.53 -6.88
CA ARG A 14 -26.55 -13.88 -7.36
C ARG A 14 -26.12 -12.70 -6.48
N ALA A 15 -27.08 -11.87 -6.06
CA ALA A 15 -26.81 -10.77 -5.13
C ALA A 15 -26.29 -11.29 -3.77
N SER A 16 -26.87 -12.37 -3.25
CA SER A 16 -26.41 -12.98 -2.00
C SER A 16 -24.99 -13.56 -2.11
N ALA A 17 -24.64 -14.15 -3.26
CA ALA A 17 -23.29 -14.64 -3.53
C ALA A 17 -22.29 -13.48 -3.64
N LEU A 18 -22.68 -12.37 -4.29
CA LEU A 18 -21.86 -11.17 -4.40
C LEU A 18 -21.63 -10.50 -3.05
N LEU A 19 -22.63 -10.42 -2.17
CA LEU A 19 -22.45 -9.86 -0.82
C LEU A 19 -21.49 -10.68 0.04
N LYS A 20 -21.48 -12.01 -0.12
CA LYS A 20 -20.49 -12.88 0.53
C LYS A 20 -19.09 -12.65 -0.04
N ALA A 21 -18.95 -12.55 -1.36
CA ALA A 21 -17.68 -12.22 -2.00
C ALA A 21 -17.18 -10.83 -1.59
N MET A 22 -18.06 -9.83 -1.51
CA MET A 22 -17.72 -8.47 -1.10
C MET A 22 -17.20 -8.43 0.35
N SER A 23 -17.76 -9.25 1.24
CA SER A 23 -17.27 -9.35 2.62
C SER A 23 -15.86 -9.95 2.68
N GLN A 24 -15.58 -10.94 1.83
CA GLN A 24 -14.24 -11.53 1.66
C GLN A 24 -13.26 -10.51 1.07
N ASP A 25 -13.67 -9.82 -0.01
CA ASP A 25 -12.86 -8.82 -0.71
C ASP A 25 -12.52 -7.64 0.20
N ILE A 26 -13.44 -7.17 1.04
CA ILE A 26 -13.16 -6.08 1.99
C ILE A 26 -12.11 -6.50 3.01
N GLU A 27 -12.19 -7.73 3.53
CA GLU A 27 -11.21 -8.24 4.48
C GLU A 27 -9.85 -8.50 3.83
N ASP A 28 -9.82 -8.94 2.57
CA ASP A 28 -8.57 -9.15 1.84
C ASP A 28 -7.95 -7.83 1.39
N GLN A 29 -8.74 -6.85 0.93
CA GLN A 29 -8.28 -5.47 0.71
C GLN A 29 -7.76 -4.86 2.01
N ARG A 30 -8.44 -5.06 3.14
CA ARG A 30 -7.93 -4.62 4.43
C ARG A 30 -6.64 -5.31 4.80
N LYS A 31 -6.40 -6.58 4.47
CA LYS A 31 -5.09 -7.23 4.69
C LYS A 31 -4.01 -6.65 3.79
N GLU A 32 -4.33 -6.33 2.54
CA GLU A 32 -3.43 -5.63 1.62
C GLU A 32 -3.09 -4.22 2.14
N PHE A 33 -4.09 -3.50 2.66
CA PHE A 33 -3.96 -2.16 3.25
C PHE A 33 -3.45 -2.17 4.69
N ASN A 34 -3.59 -3.27 5.44
CA ASN A 34 -3.04 -3.48 6.78
C ASN A 34 -1.53 -3.73 6.76
N GLN A 35 -0.86 -3.34 5.68
CA GLN A 35 0.34 -2.53 5.83
C GLN A 35 -0.05 -1.16 6.46
N THR A 36 -0.58 -1.19 7.69
CA THR A 36 -1.16 -0.05 8.41
C THR A 36 -0.11 1.02 8.76
N GLU A 37 1.16 0.73 8.53
CA GLU A 37 2.22 1.72 8.57
C GLU A 37 2.43 2.27 7.16
N TYR A 38 2.30 3.58 7.01
CA TYR A 38 2.72 4.30 5.80
C TYR A 38 4.22 4.04 5.56
N TYR A 39 4.53 2.96 4.86
CA TYR A 39 5.89 2.48 4.64
C TYR A 39 6.46 3.03 3.32
N GLN A 40 6.13 4.30 3.02
CA GLN A 40 6.74 4.97 1.87
C GLN A 40 8.22 5.20 2.18
N THR A 41 9.05 4.26 1.74
CA THR A 41 10.50 4.41 1.79
C THR A 41 10.99 5.12 0.55
N PHE A 42 11.78 6.17 0.73
CA PHE A 42 12.41 6.88 -0.37
C PHE A 42 13.83 6.37 -0.59
N THR A 43 14.23 6.27 -1.86
CA THR A 43 15.64 6.14 -2.19
C THR A 43 16.32 7.50 -2.02
N ARG A 44 17.64 7.52 -1.77
CA ARG A 44 18.41 8.78 -1.69
C ARG A 44 18.20 9.70 -2.90
N ASN A 45 18.09 9.10 -4.10
CA ASN A 45 17.81 9.81 -5.34
C ASN A 45 16.40 10.41 -5.40
N ALA A 46 15.41 9.75 -4.79
CA ALA A 46 14.05 10.28 -4.71
C ALA A 46 13.98 11.47 -3.74
N VAL A 47 14.64 11.37 -2.59
CA VAL A 47 14.74 12.48 -1.62
C VAL A 47 15.44 13.70 -2.25
N ALA A 48 16.48 13.48 -3.05
CA ALA A 48 17.19 14.55 -3.74
C ALA A 48 16.35 15.31 -4.80
N LYS A 49 15.17 14.80 -5.17
CA LYS A 49 14.22 15.48 -6.08
C LYS A 49 13.16 16.29 -5.33
N LEU A 50 13.13 16.24 -3.99
CA LEU A 50 12.17 17.00 -3.20
C LEU A 50 12.52 18.49 -3.17
N PRO A 51 11.54 19.38 -2.95
CA PRO A 51 11.78 20.82 -2.89
C PRO A 51 12.86 21.18 -1.87
N LYS A 52 13.77 22.09 -2.26
CA LYS A 52 14.92 22.58 -1.47
C LYS A 52 16.01 21.53 -1.17
N LEU A 53 15.87 20.30 -1.66
CA LEU A 53 16.90 19.28 -1.52
C LEU A 53 17.66 19.14 -2.84
N SER A 54 18.94 18.77 -2.72
CA SER A 54 19.79 18.38 -3.83
C SER A 54 20.60 17.16 -3.41
N ARG A 55 21.19 16.44 -4.38
CA ARG A 55 22.00 15.25 -4.10
C ARG A 55 23.06 15.50 -3.03
N ARG A 56 23.80 16.59 -3.16
CA ARG A 56 24.87 16.96 -2.21
C ARG A 56 24.34 17.25 -0.81
N ILE A 57 23.21 17.95 -0.71
CA ILE A 57 22.58 18.26 0.59
C ILE A 57 22.13 16.96 1.28
N VAL A 58 21.50 16.05 0.53
CA VAL A 58 21.03 14.77 1.08
C VAL A 58 22.19 13.90 1.55
N GLU A 59 23.28 13.81 0.79
CA GLU A 59 24.46 13.03 1.18
C GLU A 59 25.15 13.60 2.43
N GLN A 60 25.32 14.92 2.49
CA GLN A 60 25.92 15.58 3.64
C GLN A 60 25.05 15.42 4.90
N ALA A 61 23.75 15.67 4.78
CA ALA A 61 22.82 15.54 5.90
C ALA A 61 22.72 14.10 6.42
N ILE A 62 22.71 13.10 5.53
CA ILE A 62 22.71 11.69 5.97
C ILE A 62 23.96 11.39 6.79
N LYS A 63 25.14 11.83 6.33
CA LYS A 63 26.39 11.59 7.03
C LYS A 63 26.42 12.26 8.41
N GLU A 64 26.10 13.55 8.47
CA GLU A 64 26.07 14.31 9.73
C GLU A 64 25.07 13.71 10.72
N MET A 65 23.89 13.31 10.25
CA MET A 65 22.88 12.67 11.10
C MET A 65 23.31 11.27 11.57
N GLU A 66 23.95 10.46 10.72
CA GLU A 66 24.50 9.15 11.12
C GLU A 66 25.66 9.30 12.12
N ASP A 67 26.52 10.31 11.94
CA ASP A 67 27.63 10.63 12.86
C ASP A 67 27.10 11.06 14.25
N ASP A 68 25.96 11.78 14.29
CA ASP A 68 25.24 12.14 15.51
C ASP A 68 24.40 10.98 16.11
N GLY A 69 24.44 9.80 15.49
CA GLY A 69 23.83 8.56 15.99
C GLY A 69 22.44 8.24 15.44
N TYR A 70 21.91 9.01 14.49
CA TYR A 70 20.64 8.70 13.84
C TYR A 70 20.77 7.50 12.89
N GLN A 71 19.82 6.57 12.95
CA GLN A 71 19.83 5.38 12.09
C GLN A 71 18.73 5.46 11.03
N PHE A 72 19.13 5.59 9.76
CA PHE A 72 18.19 5.54 8.64
C PHE A 72 17.70 4.11 8.36
N ASN A 73 16.42 3.98 7.96
CA ASN A 73 15.85 2.71 7.54
C ASN A 73 16.56 2.17 6.28
N LYS A 74 17.10 0.95 6.36
CA LYS A 74 17.80 0.26 5.28
C LYS A 74 17.07 -1.05 4.99
N LYS A 75 16.60 -1.22 3.76
CA LYS A 75 16.08 -2.52 3.31
C LYS A 75 17.24 -3.36 2.78
N GLN A 76 17.41 -4.56 3.33
CA GLN A 76 18.29 -5.56 2.74
C GLN A 76 17.60 -6.13 1.50
N VAL A 77 17.92 -5.55 0.35
CA VAL A 77 17.56 -6.14 -0.95
C VAL A 77 18.72 -7.01 -1.39
N GLY A 78 18.44 -8.26 -1.77
CA GLY A 78 19.49 -9.22 -2.13
C GLY A 78 20.38 -8.67 -3.25
N ASN A 79 21.68 -8.94 -3.16
CA ASN A 79 22.59 -8.74 -4.29
C ASN A 79 22.30 -9.84 -5.30
N VAL A 80 21.97 -9.45 -6.54
CA VAL A 80 22.16 -10.31 -7.71
C VAL A 80 23.60 -10.17 -8.17
#